data_AF-R6JLU8-F1
#
_entry.id   AF-R6JLU8-F1
#
_cell.length_a   1.000
_cell.length_b   1.000
_cell.length_c   1.000
_cell.angle_alpha   90.00
_cell.angle_beta   90.00
_cell.angle_gamma   90.00
#
_symmetry.space_group_name_H-M   'P 1'
#
loop_
_entity.id
_entity.type
_entity.pdbx_description
1 polymer ?
#
loop_
_entity_poly.entity_id
_entity_poly.type
_entity_poly.pdbx_seq_one_letter_code
_entity_poly.pdbx_strand_id
1 'polypeptide(L)'
;MLAANVAPGINRNFACDRWGFVPEAAWKQERARAHERIKTDIDFQAFGSDLDPHAIELTAINAKRARVGQYLHLDTADIADFNPQTERGTLVTNPPYGERMLDIREAERLYRIMGEKFSPRKGWSYGVISPDEQFEKCFGRKADKRRKLYNGMIKCQFYMYFK
;
A
#
# COMPACT_ATOMS: atom_id res chain seq x y z
N MET A 1 -7.14 5.40 5.28
CA MET A 1 -7.21 5.64 6.75
C MET A 1 -6.26 6.75 7.19
N LEU A 2 -4.96 6.64 6.91
CA LEU A 2 -3.95 7.64 7.32
C LEU A 2 -4.31 9.08 6.89
N ALA A 3 -4.67 9.28 5.62
CA ALA A 3 -5.06 10.60 5.10
C ALA A 3 -6.25 11.22 5.87
N ALA A 4 -7.26 10.40 6.19
CA ALA A 4 -8.45 10.78 6.96
C ALA A 4 -8.21 10.82 8.48
N ASN A 5 -6.97 10.60 8.95
CA ASN A 5 -6.62 10.51 10.37
C ASN A 5 -7.49 9.50 11.17
N VAL A 6 -7.91 8.41 10.51
CA VAL A 6 -8.72 7.36 11.16
C VAL A 6 -7.80 6.48 11.99
N ALA A 7 -8.06 6.41 13.30
CA ALA A 7 -7.29 5.55 14.20
C ALA A 7 -7.42 4.07 13.79
N PRO A 8 -6.32 3.30 13.70
CA PRO A 8 -6.36 1.89 13.29
C PRO A 8 -7.12 0.99 14.28
N GLY A 9 -7.22 1.43 15.54
CA GLY A 9 -7.94 0.75 16.61
C GLY A 9 -9.45 1.01 16.67
N ILE A 10 -9.99 1.87 15.81
CA ILE A 10 -11.32 2.47 16.02
C ILE A 10 -12.47 1.45 16.01
N ASN A 11 -12.36 0.42 15.17
CA ASN A 11 -13.38 -0.62 14.99
C ASN A 11 -12.97 -1.97 15.60
N ARG A 12 -12.10 -1.96 16.62
CA ARG A 12 -11.69 -3.19 17.31
C ARG A 12 -11.64 -2.99 18.82
N ASN A 13 -11.59 -4.13 19.50
CA ASN A 13 -11.37 -4.21 20.94
C ASN A 13 -9.93 -4.63 21.21
N PHE A 14 -9.47 -4.31 22.41
CA PHE A 14 -8.15 -4.65 22.92
C PHE A 14 -8.29 -5.53 24.16
N ALA A 15 -7.28 -6.37 24.43
CA ALA A 15 -7.30 -7.22 25.61
C ALA A 15 -7.40 -6.39 26.92
N CYS A 16 -6.80 -5.20 26.92
CA CYS A 16 -6.81 -4.27 28.05
C CYS A 16 -8.15 -3.54 28.27
N ASP A 17 -9.11 -3.63 27.34
CA ASP A 17 -10.46 -3.06 27.53
C ASP A 17 -11.16 -3.67 28.76
N ARG A 18 -10.73 -4.86 29.21
CA ARG A 18 -11.30 -5.62 30.33
C ARG A 18 -10.48 -5.55 31.61
N TRP A 19 -9.40 -4.76 31.65
CA TRP A 19 -8.59 -4.62 32.85
C TRP A 19 -9.32 -3.81 33.91
N GLY A 20 -9.66 -4.44 35.04
CA GLY A 20 -10.46 -3.82 36.09
C GLY A 20 -9.83 -2.60 36.79
N PHE A 21 -8.52 -2.38 36.61
CA PHE A 21 -7.82 -1.22 37.14
C PHE A 21 -7.83 0.00 36.20
N VAL A 22 -8.30 -0.16 34.96
CA VAL A 22 -8.50 0.97 34.03
C VAL A 22 -9.97 1.35 34.03
N PRO A 23 -10.33 2.60 34.39
CA PRO A 23 -11.73 3.02 34.38
C PRO A 23 -12.35 2.89 33.00
N GLU A 24 -13.55 2.30 32.90
CA GLU A 24 -14.29 2.18 31.63
C GLU A 24 -14.50 3.54 30.93
N ALA A 25 -14.67 4.60 31.74
CA ALA A 25 -14.80 5.97 31.26
C ALA A 25 -13.58 6.44 30.46
N ALA A 26 -12.36 6.00 30.82
CA ALA A 26 -11.15 6.36 30.09
C ALA A 26 -11.17 5.78 28.67
N TRP A 27 -11.57 4.51 28.51
CA TRP A 27 -11.72 3.89 27.18
C TRP A 27 -12.79 4.57 26.34
N LYS A 28 -13.95 4.90 26.94
CA LYS A 28 -15.02 5.64 26.25
C LYS A 28 -14.54 7.01 25.78
N GLN A 29 -13.83 7.74 26.63
CA GLN A 29 -13.30 9.07 26.31
C GLN A 29 -12.27 9.01 25.18
N GLU A 30 -11.33 8.07 25.21
CA GLU A 30 -10.32 7.96 24.15
C GLU A 30 -10.92 7.51 22.81
N ARG A 31 -11.95 6.64 22.83
CA ARG A 31 -12.71 6.30 21.61
C ARG A 31 -13.44 7.52 21.04
N ALA A 32 -14.08 8.33 21.88
CA ALA A 32 -14.72 9.58 21.45
C ALA A 32 -13.71 10.56 20.83
N ARG A 33 -12.56 10.77 21.50
CA ARG A 33 -11.45 11.60 20.97
C ARG A 33 -10.92 11.08 19.62
N ALA A 34 -10.83 9.76 19.45
CA ALA A 34 -10.42 9.18 18.18
C ALA A 34 -11.43 9.44 17.05
N HIS A 35 -12.73 9.43 17.36
CA HIS A 35 -13.78 9.79 16.40
C HIS A 35 -13.76 11.28 16.03
N GLU A 36 -13.56 12.17 17.00
CA GLU A 36 -13.47 13.63 16.77
C GLU A 36 -12.27 14.02 15.89
N ARG A 37 -11.22 13.19 15.87
CA ARG A 37 -10.00 13.41 15.08
C ARG A 37 -10.13 12.96 13.62
N ILE A 38 -11.20 12.27 13.24
CA ILE A 38 -11.42 11.83 11.86
C ILE A 38 -11.66 13.05 10.98
N LYS A 39 -10.88 13.15 9.90
CA LYS A 39 -11.07 14.17 8.86
C LYS A 39 -12.01 13.63 7.80
N THR A 40 -13.10 14.35 7.54
CA THR A 40 -14.12 13.97 6.54
C THR A 40 -14.05 14.81 5.27
N ASP A 41 -13.33 15.94 5.31
CA ASP A 41 -13.16 16.92 4.23
C ASP A 41 -11.77 16.83 3.59
N ILE A 42 -11.34 15.62 3.25
CA ILE A 42 -10.03 15.41 2.63
C ILE A 42 -10.11 15.35 1.11
N ASP A 43 -9.19 16.03 0.44
CA ASP A 43 -8.94 15.91 -0.99
C ASP A 43 -7.94 14.79 -1.27
N PHE A 44 -8.31 13.56 -0.94
CA PHE A 44 -7.48 12.37 -1.13
C PHE A 44 -8.19 11.36 -2.01
N GLN A 45 -7.47 10.85 -3.01
CA GLN A 45 -7.90 9.77 -3.87
C GLN A 45 -6.79 8.72 -3.94
N ALA A 46 -7.16 7.45 -3.89
CA ALA A 46 -6.29 6.31 -4.10
C ALA A 46 -6.78 5.50 -5.29
N PHE A 47 -5.84 5.00 -6.08
CA PHE A 47 -6.10 4.13 -7.22
C PHE A 47 -5.44 2.79 -6.93
N GLY A 48 -6.15 1.71 -7.24
CA GLY A 48 -5.64 0.35 -7.10
C GLY A 48 -6.04 -0.49 -8.30
N SER A 49 -5.10 -1.30 -8.80
CA SER A 49 -5.38 -2.26 -9.85
C SER A 49 -4.66 -3.56 -9.61
N ASP A 50 -5.25 -4.63 -10.14
CA ASP A 50 -4.70 -5.99 -10.14
C ASP A 50 -5.24 -6.72 -11.37
N LEU A 51 -4.50 -7.73 -11.84
CA LEU A 51 -4.96 -8.62 -12.91
C LEU A 51 -6.07 -9.56 -12.44
N ASP A 52 -6.09 -9.88 -11.14
CA ASP A 52 -7.10 -10.75 -10.56
C ASP A 52 -8.37 -9.94 -10.15
N PRO A 53 -9.51 -10.10 -10.85
CA PRO A 53 -10.76 -9.44 -10.48
C PRO A 53 -11.24 -9.82 -9.07
N HIS A 54 -10.88 -11.02 -8.57
CA HIS A 54 -11.21 -11.42 -7.21
C HIS A 54 -10.44 -10.61 -6.17
N ALA A 55 -9.16 -10.30 -6.42
CA ALA A 55 -8.38 -9.42 -5.56
C ALA A 55 -8.98 -8.01 -5.48
N ILE A 56 -9.51 -7.50 -6.60
CA ILE A 56 -10.24 -6.22 -6.65
C ILE A 56 -11.53 -6.27 -5.82
N GLU A 57 -12.32 -7.33 -5.95
CA GLU A 57 -13.54 -7.53 -5.15
C GLU A 57 -13.23 -7.56 -3.64
N LEU A 58 -12.23 -8.35 -3.23
CA LEU A 58 -11.79 -8.43 -1.84
C LEU A 58 -11.30 -7.08 -1.33
N THR A 59 -10.57 -6.32 -2.17
CA THR A 59 -10.11 -4.97 -1.82
C THR A 59 -11.28 -4.02 -1.58
N ALA A 60 -12.31 -4.05 -2.43
CA ALA A 60 -13.52 -3.25 -2.26
C ALA A 60 -14.26 -3.60 -0.95
N ILE A 61 -14.41 -4.89 -0.64
CA ILE A 61 -15.02 -5.37 0.61
C ILE A 61 -14.23 -4.88 1.83
N ASN A 62 -12.90 -4.98 1.79
CA ASN A 62 -12.02 -4.53 2.88
C ASN A 62 -12.06 -3.02 3.06
N ALA A 63 -12.07 -2.25 1.96
CA ALA A 63 -12.18 -0.79 1.99
C ALA A 63 -13.52 -0.34 2.58
N LYS A 64 -14.63 -1.05 2.26
CA LYS A 64 -15.94 -0.82 2.87
C LYS A 64 -15.92 -1.08 4.38
N ARG A 65 -15.34 -2.20 4.83
CA ARG A 65 -15.18 -2.53 6.26
C ARG A 65 -14.33 -1.50 7.00
N ALA A 66 -13.30 -0.97 6.34
CA ALA A 66 -12.44 0.08 6.87
C ALA A 66 -13.05 1.49 6.75
N ARG A 67 -14.23 1.65 6.13
CA ARG A 67 -14.95 2.93 5.91
C ARG A 67 -14.14 3.96 5.12
N VAL A 68 -13.38 3.49 4.13
CA VAL A 68 -12.55 4.33 3.25
C VAL A 68 -12.83 4.12 1.77
N GLY A 69 -13.80 3.27 1.42
CA GLY A 69 -14.10 2.92 0.03
C GLY A 69 -14.42 4.12 -0.86
N GLN A 70 -14.98 5.20 -0.32
CA GLN A 70 -15.27 6.43 -1.06
C GLN A 70 -14.03 7.15 -1.61
N TYR A 71 -12.84 6.83 -1.10
CA TYR A 71 -11.57 7.41 -1.56
C TYR A 71 -10.84 6.50 -2.55
N LEU A 72 -11.35 5.31 -2.85
CA LEU A 72 -10.67 4.31 -3.68
C LEU A 72 -11.36 4.17 -5.04
N HIS A 73 -10.54 4.23 -6.08
CA HIS A 73 -10.89 3.84 -7.45
C HIS A 73 -10.17 2.53 -7.74
N LEU A 74 -10.93 1.48 -7.99
CA LEU A 74 -10.40 0.14 -8.21
C LEU A 74 -10.74 -0.33 -9.61
N ASP A 75 -9.76 -0.94 -10.29
CA ASP A 75 -9.94 -1.47 -11.64
C ASP A 75 -9.19 -2.79 -11.83
N THR A 76 -9.70 -3.66 -12.69
CA THR A 76 -9.00 -4.88 -13.08
C THR A 76 -8.14 -4.57 -14.29
N ALA A 77 -6.84 -4.39 -14.08
CA ALA A 77 -5.91 -3.92 -15.10
C ALA A 77 -4.49 -4.44 -14.89
N ASP A 78 -3.77 -4.63 -15.99
CA ASP A 78 -2.35 -4.98 -15.97
C ASP A 78 -1.49 -3.76 -15.59
N ILE A 79 -0.42 -4.00 -14.85
CA ILE A 79 0.60 -2.98 -14.59
C ILE A 79 1.29 -2.51 -15.89
N ALA A 80 1.28 -3.34 -16.93
CA ALA A 80 1.75 -2.97 -18.26
C ALA A 80 0.93 -1.82 -18.86
N ASP A 81 -0.32 -1.62 -18.42
CA ASP A 81 -1.18 -0.53 -18.87
C ASP A 81 -1.12 0.68 -17.93
N PHE A 82 -0.31 0.62 -16.87
CA PHE A 82 -0.17 1.72 -15.93
C PHE A 82 0.29 3.00 -16.64
N ASN A 83 -0.58 4.00 -16.60
CA ASN A 83 -0.32 5.32 -17.15
C ASN A 83 -0.80 6.42 -16.18
N PRO A 84 0.10 7.11 -15.47
CA PRO A 84 -0.29 8.10 -14.48
C PRO A 84 -0.99 9.31 -15.12
N GLN A 85 -2.24 9.58 -14.74
CA GLN A 85 -3.03 10.70 -15.28
C GLN A 85 -2.91 12.00 -14.47
N THR A 86 -2.40 11.95 -13.23
CA THR A 86 -2.29 13.13 -12.36
C THR A 86 -0.93 13.83 -12.48
N GLU A 87 -0.88 15.11 -12.14
CA GLU A 87 0.38 15.87 -12.10
C GLU A 87 1.34 15.38 -11.01
N ARG A 88 0.79 14.97 -9.86
CA ARG A 88 1.53 14.47 -8.71
C ARG A 88 0.95 13.15 -8.23
N GLY A 89 1.81 12.26 -7.76
CA GLY A 89 1.39 10.95 -7.28
C GLY A 89 2.50 10.18 -6.58
N THR A 90 2.08 9.23 -5.76
CA THR A 90 2.98 8.25 -5.15
C THR A 90 2.41 6.88 -5.44
N LEU A 91 3.15 6.07 -6.19
CA LEU A 91 2.84 4.67 -6.39
C LEU A 91 3.58 3.85 -5.33
N VAL A 92 2.87 2.95 -4.66
CA VAL A 92 3.46 1.95 -3.78
C VAL A 92 2.93 0.60 -4.20
N THR A 93 3.82 -0.36 -4.46
CA THR A 93 3.43 -1.72 -4.83
C THR A 93 4.29 -2.77 -4.14
N ASN A 94 3.69 -3.94 -3.94
CA ASN A 94 4.31 -5.13 -3.40
C ASN A 94 4.12 -6.28 -4.39
N PRO A 95 4.92 -6.36 -5.47
CA PRO A 95 4.77 -7.37 -6.50
C PRO A 95 4.95 -8.79 -5.96
N PRO A 96 4.43 -9.80 -6.67
CA PRO A 96 4.66 -11.20 -6.34
C PRO A 96 6.16 -11.48 -6.24
N TYR A 97 6.53 -12.24 -5.22
CA TYR A 97 7.90 -12.68 -5.01
C TYR A 97 8.07 -14.00 -5.74
N GLY A 98 9.01 -14.08 -6.69
CA GLY A 98 9.28 -15.30 -7.44
C GLY A 98 9.82 -16.44 -6.56
N GLU A 99 8.97 -17.11 -5.80
CA GLU A 99 9.37 -18.14 -4.81
C GLU A 99 9.72 -19.49 -5.47
N ARG A 100 9.24 -19.73 -6.70
CA ARG A 100 9.54 -20.92 -7.51
C ARG A 100 10.29 -20.55 -8.79
N MET A 101 11.07 -21.47 -9.37
CA MET A 101 11.90 -21.18 -10.57
C MET A 101 11.13 -20.58 -11.77
N LEU A 102 9.91 -21.06 -12.05
CA LEU A 102 9.05 -20.49 -13.10
C LEU A 102 8.59 -19.06 -12.75
N ASP A 103 8.36 -18.82 -11.46
CA ASP A 103 7.93 -17.55 -10.87
C ASP A 103 9.05 -16.50 -10.92
N ILE A 104 10.32 -16.90 -10.84
CA ILE A 104 11.47 -15.98 -10.94
C ILE A 104 11.50 -15.28 -12.31
N ARG A 105 11.34 -16.02 -13.42
CA ARG A 105 11.36 -15.42 -14.76
C ARG A 105 10.17 -14.49 -14.99
N GLU A 106 9.02 -14.86 -14.45
CA GLU A 106 7.82 -14.03 -14.48
C GLU A 106 7.98 -12.75 -13.67
N ALA A 107 8.52 -12.87 -12.45
CA ALA A 107 8.86 -11.73 -11.62
C ALA A 107 9.89 -10.80 -12.29
N GLU A 108 10.95 -11.35 -12.90
CA GLU A 108 11.92 -10.53 -13.64
C GLU A 108 11.29 -9.79 -14.82
N ARG A 109 10.40 -10.44 -15.59
CA ARG A 109 9.66 -9.79 -16.68
C ARG A 109 8.79 -8.67 -16.13
N LEU A 110 8.07 -8.93 -15.04
CA LEU A 110 7.25 -7.95 -14.36
C LEU A 110 8.09 -6.75 -13.88
N TYR A 111 9.28 -6.98 -13.31
CA TYR A 111 10.17 -5.91 -12.86
C TYR A 111 10.68 -5.04 -14.03
N ARG A 112 10.94 -5.64 -15.20
CA ARG A 112 11.28 -4.89 -16.43
C ARG A 112 10.11 -4.00 -16.87
N ILE A 113 8.90 -4.55 -16.91
CA ILE A 113 7.67 -3.79 -17.21
C ILE A 113 7.50 -2.63 -16.22
N MET A 114 7.71 -2.87 -14.93
CA MET A 114 7.67 -1.81 -13.92
C MET A 114 8.72 -0.74 -14.18
N GLY A 115 9.95 -1.11 -14.53
CA GLY A 115 11.01 -0.17 -14.89
C GLY A 115 10.63 0.74 -16.07
N GLU A 116 9.97 0.17 -17.08
CA GLU A 116 9.47 0.90 -18.24
C GLU A 116 8.31 1.83 -17.89
N LYS A 117 7.33 1.35 -17.11
CA LYS A 117 6.11 2.09 -16.77
C LYS A 117 6.31 3.10 -15.66
N PHE A 118 7.22 2.84 -14.73
CA PHE A 118 7.59 3.74 -13.63
C PHE A 118 8.72 4.68 -14.07
N SER A 119 8.62 5.14 -15.33
CA SER A 119 9.55 6.10 -15.90
C SER A 119 9.53 7.37 -15.06
N PRO A 120 10.69 7.97 -14.79
CA PRO A 120 10.69 8.96 -13.75
C PRO A 120 10.06 10.27 -14.28
N ARG A 121 9.10 10.81 -13.51
CA ARG A 121 8.26 11.95 -13.85
C ARG A 121 8.26 12.99 -12.71
N LYS A 122 8.31 14.29 -13.04
CA LYS A 122 8.28 15.36 -12.03
C LYS A 122 6.99 15.28 -11.22
N GLY A 123 7.08 15.35 -9.90
CA GLY A 123 5.92 15.26 -9.00
C GLY A 123 5.47 13.83 -8.70
N TRP A 124 6.15 12.83 -9.27
CA TRP A 124 5.86 11.42 -9.05
C TRP A 124 6.97 10.72 -8.28
N SER A 125 6.57 9.85 -7.36
CA SER A 125 7.48 8.94 -6.67
C SER A 125 6.97 7.51 -6.72
N TYR A 126 7.89 6.56 -6.72
CA TYR A 126 7.59 5.13 -6.80
C TYR A 126 8.26 4.41 -5.64
N GLY A 127 7.52 3.50 -5.02
CA GLY A 127 7.98 2.62 -3.97
C GLY A 127 7.67 1.17 -4.32
N VAL A 128 8.69 0.31 -4.38
CA VAL A 128 8.52 -1.11 -4.68
C VAL A 128 9.11 -1.94 -3.56
N ILE A 129 8.34 -2.87 -3.02
CA ILE A 129 8.82 -3.84 -2.02
C ILE A 129 9.21 -5.12 -2.76
N SER A 130 10.46 -5.56 -2.63
CA SER A 130 10.90 -6.84 -3.20
C SER A 130 11.99 -7.50 -2.35
N PRO A 131 12.01 -8.83 -2.23
CA PRO A 131 13.12 -9.59 -1.66
C PRO A 131 14.25 -9.85 -2.65
N ASP A 132 14.06 -9.57 -3.93
CA ASP A 132 15.05 -9.86 -4.98
C ASP A 132 16.21 -8.85 -4.93
N GLU A 133 17.41 -9.34 -4.59
CA GLU A 133 18.61 -8.51 -4.57
C GLU A 133 19.04 -8.03 -5.97
N GLN A 134 18.53 -8.67 -7.04
CA GLN A 134 18.72 -8.26 -8.44
C GLN A 134 17.63 -7.32 -8.96
N PHE A 135 16.64 -6.94 -8.14
CA PHE A 135 15.50 -6.13 -8.56
C PHE A 135 15.90 -4.89 -9.38
N GLU A 136 16.86 -4.08 -8.91
CA GLU A 136 17.29 -2.85 -9.59
C GLU A 136 17.89 -3.09 -10.99
N LYS A 137 18.48 -4.27 -11.21
CA LYS A 137 19.01 -4.69 -12.52
C LYS A 137 17.88 -4.97 -13.50
N CYS A 138 16.84 -5.67 -13.06
CA CYS A 138 15.65 -5.96 -13.87
C CYS A 138 14.79 -4.71 -14.08
N PHE A 139 14.63 -3.91 -13.03
CA PHE A 139 13.93 -2.62 -13.07
C PHE A 139 14.65 -1.58 -13.94
N GLY A 140 15.93 -1.79 -14.29
CA GLY A 140 16.68 -0.91 -15.19
C GLY A 140 17.12 0.43 -14.58
N ARG A 141 16.90 0.63 -13.28
CA ARG A 141 17.31 1.86 -12.56
C ARG A 141 17.64 1.56 -11.11
N LYS A 142 18.71 2.19 -10.61
CA LYS A 142 19.04 2.20 -9.17
C LYS A 142 18.06 3.08 -8.39
N ALA A 143 17.60 2.59 -7.25
CA ALA A 143 16.76 3.33 -6.32
C ALA A 143 17.55 4.48 -5.70
N ASP A 144 16.88 5.63 -5.51
CA ASP A 144 17.47 6.80 -4.86
C ASP A 144 17.64 6.54 -3.36
N LYS A 145 16.79 5.68 -2.78
CA LYS A 145 16.93 5.19 -1.42
C LYS A 145 16.45 3.75 -1.29
N ARG A 146 17.08 2.99 -0.39
CA ARG A 146 16.66 1.64 -0.02
C ARG A 146 16.44 1.57 1.48
N ARG A 147 15.41 0.83 1.91
CA ARG A 147 15.19 0.49 3.32
C ARG A 147 14.96 -1.00 3.46
N LYS A 148 15.79 -1.65 4.27
CA LYS A 148 15.58 -3.05 4.64
C LYS A 148 14.31 -3.17 5.48
N LEU A 149 13.50 -4.17 5.18
CA LEU A 149 12.30 -4.56 5.93
C LEU A 149 12.16 -6.07 5.95
N TYR A 150 11.18 -6.55 6.70
CA TYR A 150 10.82 -7.97 6.74
C TYR A 150 9.33 -8.12 6.46
N ASN A 151 8.99 -8.97 5.49
CA ASN A 151 7.63 -9.40 5.25
C ASN A 151 7.49 -10.84 5.80
N GLY A 152 7.00 -10.95 7.04
CA GLY A 152 7.13 -12.18 7.80
C GLY A 152 8.61 -12.53 8.03
N MET A 153 9.01 -13.74 7.64
CA MET A 153 10.41 -14.20 7.73
C MET A 153 11.26 -13.82 6.51
N ILE A 154 10.65 -13.21 5.48
CA ILE A 154 11.32 -12.87 4.22
C ILE A 154 11.98 -11.50 4.37
N LYS A 155 13.30 -11.44 4.19
CA LYS A 155 14.06 -10.19 4.13
C LYS A 155 13.73 -9.50 2.80
N CYS A 156 13.16 -8.30 2.88
CA CYS A 156 12.85 -7.48 1.71
C CYS A 156 13.60 -6.14 1.76
N GLN A 157 13.59 -5.44 0.64
CA GLN A 157 13.96 -4.04 0.53
C GLN A 157 12.75 -3.25 0.02
N PHE A 158 12.60 -2.02 0.52
CA PHE A 158 11.75 -1.02 -0.09
C PHE A 158 12.63 -0.11 -0.94
N TYR A 159 12.53 -0.28 -2.25
CA TYR A 159 13.21 0.51 -3.27
C TYR A 159 12.39 1.77 -3.53
N MET A 160 12.97 2.94 -3.26
CA MET A 160 12.32 4.23 -3.43
C MET A 160 12.97 5.00 -4.57
N TYR A 161 12.12 5.48 -5.47
CA TYR A 161 12.49 6.27 -6.64
C TYR A 161 11.78 7.62 -6.56
N PHE A 162 12.55 8.68 -6.41
CA PHE A 162 12.12 10.06 -6.36
C PHE A 162 12.44 10.78 -7.67
N LYS A 163 11.70 11.87 -7.89
CA LYS A 163 12.02 12.91 -8.87
C LYS A 163 11.48 14.26 -8.44
#